data_AF-A0AAD6SKP7-F1
#
_entry.id   AF-A0AAD6SKP7-F1
#
_cell.length_a   1.000
_cell.length_b   1.000
_cell.length_c   1.000
_cell.angle_alpha   90.00
_cell.angle_beta   90.00
_cell.angle_gamma   90.00
#
_symmetry.space_group_name_H-M   'P 1'
#
loop_
_entity.id
_entity.type
_entity.pdbx_description
1 polymer ?
#
loop_
_entity_poly.entity_id
_entity_poly.type
_entity_poly.pdbx_seq_one_letter_code
_entity_poly.pdbx_strand_id
1 'polypeptide(L)'
;PKWVVEGKTLLESGTEAWGKGWVKLTGLWWQLEESTGFKSSAKGFAPSGRPDEVGHWVKCARKGEPHIVDVAAFASRWMTWWKGINPEWRVGPDQALKRAEDGPWEVMERPGVNGFLNVLICLQWWKDAGGDGNWAAAVEDVTWAMER
;
A
#
# COMPACT_ATOMS: atom_id res chain seq x y z
N PRO A 1 -5.75 -10.27 15.43
CA PRO A 1 -6.97 -9.41 15.42
C PRO A 1 -7.81 -9.67 14.16
N LYS A 2 -9.14 -9.48 14.20
CA LYS A 2 -10.03 -9.78 13.06
C LYS A 2 -9.58 -9.11 11.75
N TRP A 3 -9.21 -7.83 11.82
CA TRP A 3 -8.77 -7.06 10.66
C TRP A 3 -7.50 -7.62 9.99
N VAL A 4 -6.58 -8.24 10.76
CA VAL A 4 -5.35 -8.85 10.21
C VAL A 4 -5.69 -10.08 9.40
N VAL A 5 -6.58 -10.93 9.93
CA VAL A 5 -7.01 -12.16 9.25
C VAL A 5 -7.73 -11.79 7.96
N GLU A 6 -8.67 -10.85 8.02
CA GLU A 6 -9.38 -10.36 6.83
C GLU A 6 -8.43 -9.73 5.81
N GLY A 7 -7.49 -8.88 6.26
CA GLY A 7 -6.47 -8.27 5.40
C GLY A 7 -5.56 -9.32 4.74
N LYS A 8 -5.14 -10.34 5.48
CA LYS A 8 -4.31 -11.43 4.96
C LYS A 8 -5.06 -12.23 3.90
N THR A 9 -6.30 -12.61 4.18
CA THR A 9 -7.16 -13.33 3.22
C THR A 9 -7.36 -12.54 1.92
N LEU A 10 -7.54 -11.22 2.01
CA LEU A 10 -7.61 -10.37 0.82
C LEU A 10 -6.31 -10.44 0.01
N LEU A 11 -5.15 -10.22 0.65
CA LEU A 11 -3.85 -10.17 -0.01
C LEU A 11 -3.36 -11.54 -0.56
N GLU A 12 -3.76 -12.64 0.07
CA GLU A 12 -3.44 -14.02 -0.35
C GLU A 12 -4.19 -14.45 -1.63
N SER A 13 -5.25 -13.74 -2.03
CA SER A 13 -5.98 -14.06 -3.28
C SER A 13 -5.11 -13.93 -4.55
N GLY A 14 -4.05 -13.12 -4.51
CA GLY A 14 -3.18 -12.85 -5.65
C GLY A 14 -1.73 -13.36 -5.53
N THR A 15 -1.37 -14.05 -4.44
CA THR A 15 0.04 -14.23 -4.06
C THR A 15 0.91 -14.96 -5.10
N GLU A 16 0.44 -16.01 -5.76
CA GLU A 16 1.28 -16.73 -6.73
C GLU A 16 1.16 -16.20 -8.17
N ALA A 17 0.01 -15.63 -8.53
CA ALA A 17 -0.27 -15.21 -9.90
C ALA A 17 0.47 -13.92 -10.31
N TRP A 18 0.84 -13.06 -9.35
CA TRP A 18 1.42 -11.74 -9.64
C TRP A 18 2.93 -11.64 -9.44
N GLY A 19 3.57 -12.79 -9.20
CA GLY A 19 5.03 -12.92 -9.18
C GLY A 19 5.69 -12.60 -7.84
N LYS A 20 7.01 -12.83 -7.80
CA LYS A 20 7.82 -12.82 -6.58
C LYS A 20 7.85 -11.48 -5.84
N GLY A 21 7.71 -10.36 -6.56
CA GLY A 21 7.68 -9.02 -5.95
C GLY A 21 6.47 -8.86 -5.03
N TRP A 22 5.30 -9.31 -5.46
CA TRP A 22 4.08 -9.26 -4.66
C TRP A 22 4.14 -10.18 -3.43
N VAL A 23 4.62 -11.42 -3.61
CA VAL A 23 4.85 -12.37 -2.49
C VAL A 23 5.76 -11.75 -1.43
N LYS A 24 6.84 -11.09 -1.86
CA LYS A 24 7.77 -10.43 -0.94
C LYS A 24 7.10 -9.28 -0.20
N LEU A 25 6.34 -8.43 -0.90
CA LEU A 25 5.64 -7.28 -0.32
C LEU A 25 4.63 -7.72 0.75
N THR A 26 3.79 -8.72 0.47
CA THR A 26 2.80 -9.21 1.44
C THR A 26 3.46 -9.88 2.64
N GLY A 27 4.61 -10.54 2.42
CA GLY A 27 5.46 -11.07 3.50
C GLY A 27 6.04 -9.99 4.41
N LEU A 28 6.56 -8.89 3.85
CA LEU A 28 7.07 -7.75 4.63
C LEU A 28 5.95 -7.07 5.44
N TRP A 29 4.77 -6.92 4.85
CA TRP A 29 3.61 -6.44 5.60
C TRP A 29 3.28 -7.34 6.78
N TRP A 30 3.25 -8.66 6.58
CA TRP A 30 3.02 -9.59 7.68
C TRP A 30 4.07 -9.45 8.80
N GLN A 31 5.34 -9.34 8.44
CA GLN A 31 6.44 -9.17 9.41
C GLN A 31 6.31 -7.87 10.22
N LEU A 32 5.93 -6.76 9.57
CA LEU A 32 5.67 -5.49 10.26
C LEU A 32 4.52 -5.63 11.28
N GLU A 33 3.42 -6.25 10.88
CA GLU A 33 2.28 -6.41 11.79
C GLU A 33 2.61 -7.40 12.92
N GLU A 34 3.37 -8.46 12.64
CA GLU A 34 3.81 -9.44 13.64
C GLU A 34 4.77 -8.81 14.67
N SER A 35 5.77 -8.05 14.22
CA SER A 35 6.76 -7.41 15.10
C SER A 35 6.15 -6.40 16.07
N THR A 36 5.00 -5.83 15.69
CA THR A 36 4.25 -4.88 16.52
C THR A 36 3.16 -5.56 17.37
N GLY A 37 3.10 -6.90 17.35
CA GLY A 37 2.09 -7.69 18.07
C GLY A 37 0.68 -7.46 17.53
N PHE A 38 0.56 -7.14 16.24
CA PHE A 38 -0.67 -6.82 15.52
C PHE A 38 -1.44 -5.64 16.12
N LYS A 39 -0.73 -4.73 16.79
CA LYS A 39 -1.32 -3.53 17.38
C LYS A 39 -1.49 -2.49 16.29
N SER A 40 -2.69 -1.91 16.21
CA SER A 40 -2.88 -0.76 15.34
C SER A 40 -2.28 0.48 15.99
N SER A 41 -1.44 1.19 15.25
CA SER A 41 -0.97 2.52 15.63
C SER A 41 -2.15 3.49 15.80
N ALA A 42 -2.00 4.48 16.69
CA ALA A 42 -3.00 5.53 16.88
C ALA A 42 -3.19 6.39 15.61
N LYS A 43 -2.18 6.44 14.73
CA LYS A 43 -2.19 7.18 13.47
C LYS A 43 -1.69 6.28 12.34
N GLY A 44 -2.55 5.98 11.37
CA GLY A 44 -2.15 5.39 10.09
C GLY A 44 -1.60 6.42 9.12
N PHE A 45 -1.52 6.06 7.85
CA PHE A 45 -1.17 7.03 6.79
C PHE A 45 -2.26 8.09 6.63
N ALA A 46 -1.84 9.29 6.20
CA ALA A 46 -2.77 10.39 5.99
C ALA A 46 -3.84 10.01 4.94
N PRO A 47 -5.12 10.31 5.19
CA PRO A 47 -6.18 10.01 4.24
C PRO A 47 -6.17 10.96 3.04
N SER A 48 -5.46 12.09 3.14
CA SER A 48 -5.36 13.10 2.09
C SER A 48 -4.77 12.52 0.81
N GLY A 49 -5.46 12.73 -0.30
CA GLY A 49 -5.00 12.33 -1.63
C GLY A 49 -5.14 10.84 -1.96
N ARG A 50 -5.68 10.00 -1.06
CA ARG A 50 -5.95 8.59 -1.38
C ARG A 50 -7.01 8.44 -2.48
N PRO A 51 -6.97 7.38 -3.31
CA PRO A 51 -8.05 7.10 -4.25
C PRO A 51 -9.41 7.01 -3.53
N ASP A 52 -10.45 7.59 -4.11
CA ASP A 52 -11.79 7.67 -3.52
C ASP A 52 -12.37 6.30 -3.19
N GLU A 53 -12.03 5.31 -4.00
CA GLU A 53 -12.39 3.89 -3.82
C GLU A 53 -11.94 3.37 -2.45
N VAL A 54 -10.75 3.75 -2.00
CA VAL A 54 -10.24 3.41 -0.66
C VAL A 54 -11.05 4.12 0.41
N GLY A 55 -11.36 5.39 0.20
CA GLY A 55 -12.17 6.17 1.12
C GLY A 55 -13.55 5.58 1.31
N HIS A 56 -14.19 5.17 0.22
CA HIS A 56 -15.46 4.48 0.24
C HIS A 56 -15.35 3.11 0.91
N TRP A 57 -14.39 2.29 0.53
CA TRP A 57 -14.16 0.96 1.10
C TRP A 57 -13.95 1.01 2.63
N VAL A 58 -13.12 1.92 3.11
CA VAL A 58 -12.90 2.12 4.55
C VAL A 58 -14.20 2.55 5.26
N LYS A 59 -15.02 3.42 4.66
CA LYS A 59 -16.35 3.82 5.19
C LYS A 59 -17.33 2.65 5.22
N CYS A 60 -17.26 1.75 4.23
CA CYS A 60 -18.08 0.54 4.14
C CYS A 60 -17.54 -0.62 5.00
N ALA A 61 -16.81 -0.30 6.07
CA ALA A 61 -16.19 -1.27 6.98
C ALA A 61 -15.31 -2.30 6.24
N ARG A 62 -14.66 -1.86 5.15
CA ARG A 62 -13.77 -2.68 4.33
C ARG A 62 -14.45 -3.88 3.67
N LYS A 63 -15.72 -3.71 3.30
CA LYS A 63 -16.51 -4.71 2.60
C LYS A 63 -16.72 -4.32 1.15
N GLY A 64 -16.72 -5.33 0.29
CA GLY A 64 -16.87 -5.17 -1.16
C GLY A 64 -15.59 -4.65 -1.80
N GLU A 65 -15.36 -5.05 -3.05
CA GLU A 65 -14.26 -4.53 -3.87
C GLU A 65 -14.81 -3.44 -4.81
N PRO A 66 -14.05 -2.36 -5.06
CA PRO A 66 -14.48 -1.33 -6.00
C PRO A 66 -14.38 -1.84 -7.44
N HIS A 67 -15.32 -1.43 -8.27
CA HIS A 67 -15.21 -1.62 -9.71
C HIS A 67 -14.35 -0.49 -10.31
N ILE A 68 -13.13 -0.81 -10.72
CA ILE A 68 -12.21 0.14 -11.36
C ILE A 68 -12.48 0.17 -12.87
N VAL A 69 -13.13 1.24 -13.34
CA VAL A 69 -13.45 1.44 -14.76
C VAL A 69 -12.25 2.01 -15.54
N ASP A 70 -11.59 3.02 -14.95
CA ASP A 70 -10.42 3.68 -15.55
C ASP A 70 -9.16 3.36 -14.75
N VAL A 71 -8.47 2.31 -15.21
CA VAL A 71 -7.25 1.78 -14.59
C VAL A 71 -6.12 2.81 -14.61
N ALA A 72 -6.01 3.60 -15.69
CA ALA A 72 -4.96 4.59 -15.84
C ALA A 72 -5.16 5.78 -14.88
N ALA A 73 -6.40 6.26 -14.75
CA ALA A 73 -6.73 7.30 -13.78
C ALA A 73 -6.56 6.80 -12.34
N PHE A 74 -6.96 5.54 -12.05
CA PHE A 74 -6.73 4.93 -10.76
C PHE A 74 -5.24 4.84 -10.42
N ALA A 75 -4.42 4.34 -11.34
CA ALA A 75 -2.97 4.27 -11.22
C ALA A 75 -2.35 5.65 -10.92
N SER A 76 -2.78 6.69 -11.64
CA SER A 76 -2.31 8.06 -11.44
C SER A 76 -2.65 8.61 -10.05
N ARG A 77 -3.90 8.39 -9.58
CA ARG A 77 -4.31 8.75 -8.21
C ARG A 77 -3.51 7.98 -7.16
N TRP A 78 -3.31 6.69 -7.36
CA TRP A 78 -2.53 5.85 -6.45
C TRP A 78 -1.07 6.33 -6.36
N MET A 79 -0.41 6.60 -7.49
CA MET A 79 0.97 7.10 -7.50
C MET A 79 1.08 8.46 -6.81
N THR A 80 0.11 9.36 -7.04
CA THR A 80 0.05 10.67 -6.36
C THR A 80 -0.11 10.50 -4.85
N TRP A 81 -0.99 9.60 -4.42
CA TRP A 81 -1.18 9.29 -3.01
C TRP A 81 0.07 8.70 -2.37
N TRP A 82 0.70 7.72 -3.03
CA TRP A 82 1.92 7.09 -2.52
C TRP A 82 3.04 8.12 -2.35
N LYS A 83 3.22 9.05 -3.29
CA LYS A 83 4.15 10.17 -3.13
C LYS A 83 3.82 11.04 -1.91
N GLY A 84 2.54 11.34 -1.68
CA GLY A 84 2.09 12.12 -0.52
C GLY A 84 2.17 11.38 0.83
N ILE A 85 2.21 10.04 0.82
CA ILE A 85 2.49 9.22 2.01
C ILE A 85 3.98 9.29 2.37
N ASN A 86 4.85 9.31 1.36
CA ASN A 86 6.28 9.24 1.57
C ASN A 86 6.82 10.53 2.21
N PRO A 87 7.90 10.41 3.02
CA PRO A 87 8.51 11.56 3.64
C PRO A 87 9.09 12.52 2.60
N GLU A 88 9.10 13.82 2.89
CA GLU A 88 9.56 14.86 1.98
C GLU A 88 10.99 14.61 1.46
N TRP A 89 11.86 14.02 2.30
CA TRP A 89 13.24 13.69 1.91
C TRP A 89 13.35 12.54 0.88
N ARG A 90 12.31 11.70 0.70
CA ARG A 90 12.24 10.77 -0.45
C ARG A 90 11.76 11.47 -1.72
N VAL A 91 11.06 12.60 -1.64
CA VAL A 91 10.48 13.24 -2.83
C VAL A 91 11.50 14.17 -3.47
N GLY A 92 11.93 13.82 -4.69
CA GLY A 92 12.85 14.64 -5.47
C GLY A 92 12.23 15.95 -5.99
N PRO A 93 13.06 16.91 -6.45
CA PRO A 93 12.57 18.15 -7.06
C PRO A 93 11.64 17.92 -8.27
N ASP A 94 11.83 16.82 -8.98
CA ASP A 94 11.03 16.35 -10.12
C ASP A 94 9.81 15.51 -9.70
N GLN A 95 9.49 15.44 -8.41
CA GLN A 95 8.45 14.58 -7.83
C GLN A 95 8.72 13.07 -8.00
N ALA A 96 9.94 12.66 -8.36
CA ALA A 96 10.31 11.25 -8.36
C ALA A 96 10.62 10.77 -6.93
N LEU A 97 10.25 9.54 -6.61
CA LEU A 97 10.62 8.93 -5.33
C LEU A 97 12.08 8.47 -5.40
N LYS A 98 12.90 9.04 -4.53
CA LYS A 98 14.28 8.66 -4.32
C LYS A 98 14.35 7.46 -3.38
N ARG A 99 15.24 6.54 -3.73
CA ARG A 99 15.70 5.47 -2.83
C ARG A 99 16.83 5.99 -1.95
N ALA A 100 16.57 7.09 -1.23
CA ALA A 100 17.55 7.74 -0.36
C ALA A 100 17.60 7.04 1.00
N GLU A 101 18.80 6.80 1.53
CA GLU A 101 19.02 6.07 2.79
C GLU A 101 19.09 6.99 4.02
N ASP A 102 19.19 8.31 3.82
CA ASP A 102 19.62 9.25 4.87
C ASP A 102 18.50 9.82 5.76
N GLY A 103 17.27 9.32 5.65
CA GLY A 103 16.09 9.85 6.36
C GLY A 103 15.58 8.95 7.50
N PRO A 104 14.88 9.50 8.52
CA PRO A 104 14.28 8.71 9.59
C PRO A 104 13.10 7.89 9.06
N TRP A 105 13.28 6.58 8.92
CA TRP A 105 12.31 5.65 8.37
C TRP A 105 11.19 5.26 9.34
N GLU A 106 11.34 5.55 10.63
CA GLU A 106 10.34 5.30 11.68
C GLU A 106 9.02 6.04 11.40
N VAL A 107 9.06 7.11 10.59
CA VAL A 107 7.85 7.82 10.16
C VAL A 107 6.96 6.99 9.22
N MET A 108 7.52 5.96 8.58
CA MET A 108 6.84 4.99 7.73
C MET A 108 6.39 3.75 8.50
N GLU A 109 6.85 3.54 9.74
CA GLU A 109 6.35 2.48 10.63
C GLU A 109 4.92 2.78 11.08
N ARG A 110 3.97 2.39 10.22
CA ARG A 110 2.54 2.55 10.42
C ARG A 110 1.89 1.16 10.48
N PRO A 111 2.02 0.42 11.58
CA PRO A 111 1.30 -0.84 11.75
C PRO A 111 -0.19 -0.58 11.91
N GLY A 112 -0.99 -1.56 11.53
CA GLY A 112 -2.43 -1.55 11.72
C GLY A 112 -3.27 -1.35 10.48
N VAL A 113 -4.58 -1.40 10.70
CA VAL A 113 -5.60 -1.39 9.64
C VAL A 113 -5.66 -0.12 8.78
N ASN A 114 -4.99 0.95 9.21
CA ASN A 114 -4.90 2.22 8.48
C ASN A 114 -3.49 2.49 7.92
N GLY A 115 -2.58 1.53 8.06
CA GLY A 115 -1.20 1.61 7.58
C GLY A 115 -1.03 1.03 6.18
N PHE A 116 0.04 0.25 6.02
CA PHE A 116 0.40 -0.38 4.75
C PHE A 116 -0.69 -1.28 4.16
N LEU A 117 -1.56 -1.88 4.99
CA LEU A 117 -2.67 -2.68 4.50
C LEU A 117 -3.50 -1.95 3.43
N ASN A 118 -3.82 -0.67 3.64
CA ASN A 118 -4.57 0.10 2.66
C ASN A 118 -3.79 0.28 1.34
N VAL A 119 -2.48 0.50 1.43
CA VAL A 119 -1.60 0.67 0.25
C VAL A 119 -1.57 -0.61 -0.58
N LEU A 120 -1.38 -1.76 0.08
CA LEU A 120 -1.34 -3.07 -0.57
C LEU A 120 -2.70 -3.43 -1.20
N ILE A 121 -3.81 -3.23 -0.49
CA ILE A 121 -5.14 -3.50 -1.06
C ILE A 121 -5.41 -2.68 -2.32
N CYS A 122 -4.94 -1.44 -2.41
CA CYS A 122 -5.08 -0.67 -3.65
C CYS A 122 -4.25 -1.24 -4.80
N LEU A 123 -3.03 -1.72 -4.51
CA LEU A 123 -2.20 -2.38 -5.50
C LEU A 123 -2.87 -3.68 -5.98
N GLN A 124 -3.54 -4.41 -5.08
CA GLN A 124 -4.34 -5.58 -5.42
C GLN A 124 -5.44 -5.19 -6.43
N TRP A 125 -6.28 -4.20 -6.11
CA TRP A 125 -7.35 -3.75 -7.01
C TRP A 125 -6.81 -3.26 -8.36
N TRP A 126 -5.70 -2.54 -8.36
CA TRP A 126 -5.06 -2.10 -9.60
C TRP A 126 -4.65 -3.30 -10.46
N LYS A 127 -4.09 -4.34 -9.85
CA LYS A 127 -3.68 -5.55 -10.56
C LYS A 127 -4.88 -6.32 -11.12
N ASP A 128 -5.92 -6.49 -10.29
CA ASP A 128 -7.17 -7.18 -10.65
C ASP A 128 -7.90 -6.49 -11.79
N ALA A 129 -7.85 -5.15 -11.85
CA ALA A 129 -8.42 -4.37 -12.93
C ALA A 129 -7.64 -4.47 -14.25
N GLY A 130 -6.57 -5.26 -14.32
CA GLY A 130 -5.75 -5.45 -15.52
C GLY A 130 -4.64 -4.43 -15.70
N GLY A 131 -4.25 -3.70 -14.65
CA GLY A 131 -3.15 -2.75 -14.71
C GLY A 131 -1.79 -3.41 -14.94
N ASP A 132 -1.04 -2.93 -15.94
CA ASP A 132 0.35 -3.31 -16.19
C ASP A 132 1.26 -2.09 -16.51
N GLY A 133 2.57 -2.34 -16.64
CA GLY A 133 3.62 -1.32 -16.82
C GLY A 133 4.10 -0.66 -15.52
N ASN A 134 3.26 0.16 -14.88
CA ASN A 134 3.65 0.94 -13.69
C ASN A 134 3.40 0.20 -12.36
N TRP A 135 2.52 -0.80 -12.37
CA TRP A 135 2.18 -1.55 -11.17
C TRP A 135 3.38 -2.27 -10.56
N ALA A 136 4.22 -2.90 -11.38
CA ALA A 136 5.40 -3.62 -10.90
C ALA A 136 6.41 -2.67 -10.23
N ALA A 137 6.61 -1.48 -10.81
CA ALA A 137 7.48 -0.45 -10.23
C ALA A 137 6.91 0.08 -8.90
N ALA A 138 5.59 0.22 -8.81
CA ALA A 138 4.92 0.58 -7.56
C ALA A 138 5.11 -0.47 -6.47
N VAL A 139 4.91 -1.76 -6.79
CA VAL A 139 5.19 -2.87 -5.87
C VAL A 139 6.64 -2.87 -5.43
N GLU A 140 7.58 -2.67 -6.35
CA GLU A 140 9.01 -2.61 -6.04
C GLU A 140 9.34 -1.44 -5.10
N ASP A 141 8.79 -0.26 -5.34
CA ASP A 141 9.04 0.90 -4.48
C ASP A 141 8.45 0.72 -3.07
N VAL A 142 7.22 0.20 -2.95
CA VAL A 142 6.61 -0.07 -1.64
C VAL A 142 7.40 -1.16 -0.91
N THR A 143 7.82 -2.21 -1.62
CA THR A 143 8.70 -3.26 -1.07
C THR A 143 9.97 -2.63 -0.52
N TRP A 144 10.65 -1.81 -1.32
CA TRP A 144 11.88 -1.15 -0.92
C TRP A 144 11.67 -0.26 0.31
N ALA A 145 10.56 0.48 0.39
CA ALA A 145 10.23 1.33 1.52
C ALA A 145 9.95 0.55 2.82
N MET A 146 9.39 -0.66 2.73
CA MET A 146 9.08 -1.49 3.90
C MET A 146 10.29 -2.27 4.45
N GLU A 147 11.37 -2.36 3.68
CA GLU A 147 12.62 -3.00 4.11
C GLU A 147 13.58 -2.05 4.86
N ARG A 148 13.12 -0.84 5.15
CA ARG A 148 13.93 0.20 5.79
C ARG A 148 13.60 0.32 7.26
#